data_AF-A0A836ZQN4-F1
#
_entry.id   AF-A0A836ZQN4-F1
#
_cell.length_a   1.000
_cell.length_b   1.000
_cell.length_c   1.000
_cell.angle_alpha   90.00
_cell.angle_beta   90.00
_cell.angle_gamma   90.00
#
_symmetry.space_group_name_H-M   'P 1'
#
loop_
_entity.id
_entity.type
_entity.pdbx_description
1 polymer ?
#
loop_
_entity_poly.entity_id
_entity_poly.type
_entity_poly.pdbx_seq_one_letter_code
_entity_poly.pdbx_strand_id
1 'polypeptide(L)'
;FALDGFESRDRTLMDKEVANVRAGLQAGCPDFAIIRDVADASKHAKLALSKNFPRQLSSTEQLSATPGIFQAPFGYGVFAEAAEVIVTLDDGTTLSLLPAVRTVLATWRSMLSPVALR
;
A
#
# COMPACT_ATOMS: atom_id res chain seq x y z
N PHE A 1 -3.65 6.09 16.07
CA PHE A 1 -4.09 4.69 16.22
C PHE A 1 -3.66 4.24 17.60
N ALA A 2 -4.57 3.73 18.42
CA ALA A 2 -4.24 3.07 19.68
C ALA A 2 -4.20 1.57 19.40
N LEU A 3 -3.16 0.88 19.88
CA LEU A 3 -3.15 -0.58 19.90
C LEU A 3 -3.85 -1.05 21.18
N ASP A 4 -4.67 -2.10 21.06
CA ASP A 4 -5.30 -2.71 22.23
C ASP A 4 -4.22 -3.20 23.21
N GLY A 5 -4.40 -2.91 24.50
CA GLY A 5 -3.45 -3.25 25.55
C GLY A 5 -2.36 -2.20 25.83
N PHE A 6 -2.36 -1.06 25.13
CA PHE A 6 -1.45 0.06 25.40
C PHE A 6 -2.21 1.26 26.00
N GLU A 7 -1.72 1.80 27.11
CA GLU A 7 -2.29 3.04 27.67
C GLU A 7 -1.69 4.28 26.98
N SER A 8 -2.32 5.45 27.13
CA SER A 8 -1.81 6.71 26.56
C SER A 8 -0.36 7.03 26.96
N ARG A 9 0.13 6.50 28.09
CA ARG A 9 1.50 6.65 28.58
C ARG A 9 2.51 5.76 27.84
N ASP A 10 2.05 4.73 27.14
CA ASP A 10 2.89 3.75 26.46
C ASP A 10 3.10 4.07 24.98
N ARG A 11 2.81 5.31 24.57
CA ARG A 11 2.87 5.72 23.15
C ARG A 11 4.20 5.38 22.48
N THR A 12 5.32 5.58 23.17
CA THR A 12 6.65 5.26 22.64
C THR A 12 6.83 3.76 22.44
N LEU A 13 6.30 2.92 23.33
CA LEU A 13 6.34 1.46 23.19
C LEU A 13 5.42 1.00 22.06
N MET A 14 4.23 1.57 21.97
CA MET A 14 3.27 1.32 20.90
C MET A 14 3.88 1.66 19.53
N ASP A 15 4.48 2.85 19.39
CA ASP A 15 5.13 3.29 18.15
C ASP A 15 6.29 2.35 17.77
N LYS A 16 7.04 1.86 18.77
CA LYS A 16 8.11 0.89 18.56
C LYS A 16 7.58 -0.45 18.03
N GLU A 17 6.48 -0.97 18.57
CA GLU A 17 5.91 -2.22 18.06
C GLU A 17 5.28 -2.10 16.69
N VAL A 18 4.61 -0.98 16.40
CA VAL A 18 4.15 -0.69 15.05
C VAL A 18 5.33 -0.63 14.08
N ALA A 19 6.45 -0.02 14.48
CA ALA A 19 7.65 0.04 13.65
C ALA A 19 8.26 -1.35 13.41
N ASN A 20 8.33 -2.19 14.45
CA ASN A 20 8.86 -3.56 14.35
C ASN A 20 8.03 -4.43 13.41
N VAL A 21 6.70 -4.42 13.57
CA VAL A 21 5.79 -5.16 12.69
C VAL A 21 5.91 -4.67 11.25
N ARG A 22 5.99 -3.35 11.05
CA ARG A 22 6.15 -2.76 9.72
C ARG A 22 7.49 -3.16 9.07
N ALA A 23 8.57 -3.19 9.83
CA ALA A 23 9.88 -3.62 9.34
C ALA A 23 9.86 -5.11 8.93
N GLY A 24 9.23 -5.96 9.76
CA GLY A 24 9.03 -7.38 9.43
C GLY A 24 8.21 -7.58 8.15
N LEU A 25 7.15 -6.79 7.97
CA LEU A 25 6.33 -6.81 6.76
C LEU A 25 7.09 -6.38 5.51
N GLN A 26 7.88 -5.32 5.60
CA GLN A 26 8.72 -4.86 4.48
C GLN A 26 9.77 -5.90 4.09
N ALA A 27 10.38 -6.57 5.07
CA ALA A 27 11.34 -7.63 4.80
C ALA A 27 10.69 -8.88 4.18
N GLY A 28 9.47 -9.22 4.60
CA GLY A 28 8.74 -10.39 4.10
C GLY A 28 7.99 -10.19 2.78
N CYS A 29 7.68 -8.94 2.41
CA CYS A 29 6.88 -8.64 1.22
C CYS A 29 7.32 -7.29 0.58
N PRO A 30 8.19 -7.32 -0.44
CA PRO A 30 8.63 -6.11 -1.15
C PRO A 30 7.47 -5.31 -1.77
N ASP A 31 6.40 -5.98 -2.20
CA ASP A 31 5.19 -5.36 -2.76
C ASP A 31 4.51 -4.39 -1.78
N PHE A 32 4.75 -4.54 -0.47
CA PHE A 32 4.22 -3.63 0.53
C PHE A 32 4.76 -2.20 0.37
N ALA A 33 5.97 -2.03 -0.17
CA ALA A 33 6.53 -0.70 -0.43
C ALA A 33 5.71 0.06 -1.48
N ILE A 34 5.29 -0.63 -2.56
CA ILE A 34 4.47 -0.04 -3.62
C ILE A 34 3.11 0.39 -3.06
N ILE A 35 2.44 -0.47 -2.28
CA ILE A 35 1.14 -0.15 -1.68
C ILE A 35 1.24 1.08 -0.79
N ARG A 36 2.30 1.18 0.03
CA ARG A 36 2.52 2.34 0.89
C ARG A 36 2.68 3.61 0.07
N ASP A 37 3.53 3.58 -0.94
CA ASP A 37 3.84 4.76 -1.76
C ASP A 37 2.57 5.22 -2.52
N VAL A 38 1.77 4.28 -3.06
CA VAL A 38 0.47 4.58 -3.66
C VAL A 38 -0.50 5.17 -2.64
N ALA A 39 -0.63 4.58 -1.46
CA ALA A 39 -1.56 5.06 -0.44
C ALA A 39 -1.20 6.47 0.05
N ASP A 40 0.10 6.76 0.20
CA ASP A 40 0.58 8.09 0.57
C ASP A 40 0.25 9.11 -0.53
N ALA A 41 0.56 8.79 -1.78
CA ALA A 41 0.25 9.63 -2.92
C ALA A 41 -1.27 9.87 -3.09
N SER A 42 -2.10 8.83 -3.01
CA SER A 42 -3.55 8.96 -3.18
C SER A 42 -4.21 9.74 -2.04
N LYS A 43 -3.76 9.56 -0.79
CA LYS A 43 -4.35 10.24 0.36
C LYS A 43 -3.89 11.69 0.50
N HIS A 44 -2.61 11.95 0.24
CA HIS A 44 -1.99 13.25 0.50
C HIS A 44 -1.76 14.09 -0.76
N ALA A 45 -2.11 13.55 -1.95
CA ALA A 45 -1.80 14.12 -3.27
C ALA A 45 -0.31 14.45 -3.44
N LYS A 46 0.55 13.86 -2.60
CA LYS A 46 1.99 14.09 -2.49
C LYS A 46 2.61 12.83 -1.90
N LEU A 47 3.79 12.48 -2.38
CA LEU A 47 4.65 11.50 -1.71
C LEU A 47 5.41 12.24 -0.61
N ALA A 48 5.08 11.98 0.66
CA ALA A 48 5.76 12.58 1.79
C ALA A 48 7.27 12.26 1.70
N LEU A 49 8.11 13.29 1.83
CA LEU A 49 9.58 13.18 1.81
C LEU A 49 10.08 12.43 3.06
N SER A 50 9.87 11.12 3.11
CA SER A 50 10.38 10.28 4.18
C SER A 50 11.76 9.75 3.80
N LYS A 51 12.80 10.22 4.50
CA LYS A 51 14.18 9.72 4.36
C LYS A 51 14.36 8.31 4.92
N ASN A 52 13.38 7.80 5.65
CA ASN A 52 13.56 6.61 6.49
C ASN A 52 13.24 5.29 5.77
N PHE A 53 12.75 5.35 4.52
CA PHE A 53 12.41 4.13 3.79
C PHE A 53 12.75 4.26 2.30
N PRO A 54 13.32 3.20 1.68
CA PRO A 54 13.46 3.15 0.23
C PRO A 54 12.07 3.23 -0.41
N ARG A 55 11.95 4.06 -1.44
CA ARG A 55 10.74 4.25 -2.25
C ARG A 55 10.93 3.64 -3.63
N GLN A 56 9.83 3.27 -4.25
CA GLN A 56 9.79 2.84 -5.65
C GLN A 56 9.15 3.88 -6.57
N LEU A 57 8.52 4.91 -5.98
CA LEU A 57 7.93 6.05 -6.67
C LEU A 57 8.56 7.36 -6.18
N SER A 58 8.86 8.23 -7.14
CA SER A 58 9.45 9.55 -6.92
C SER A 58 8.45 10.70 -7.11
N SER A 59 7.38 10.49 -7.88
CA SER A 59 6.34 11.47 -8.19
C SER A 59 4.94 10.87 -8.09
N THR A 60 3.94 11.70 -7.78
CA THR A 60 2.52 11.31 -7.82
C THR A 60 1.99 11.18 -9.24
N GLU A 61 2.66 11.78 -10.22
CA GLU A 61 2.31 11.68 -11.65
C GLU A 61 2.53 10.27 -12.22
N GLN A 62 3.28 9.43 -11.49
CA GLN A 62 3.51 8.03 -11.81
C GLN A 62 2.30 7.14 -11.54
N LEU A 63 1.24 7.69 -10.95
CA LEU A 63 0.00 7.01 -10.65
C LEU A 63 -1.08 7.44 -11.62
N SER A 64 -1.70 6.46 -12.28
CA SER A 64 -2.88 6.66 -13.08
C SER A 64 -3.96 5.68 -12.65
N ALA A 65 -5.20 5.99 -12.97
CA ALA A 65 -6.32 5.09 -12.78
C ALA A 65 -7.15 5.05 -14.05
N THR A 66 -7.77 3.90 -14.36
CA THR A 66 -8.74 3.87 -15.45
C THR A 66 -9.87 4.86 -15.15
N PRO A 67 -10.33 5.62 -16.17
CA PRO A 67 -11.38 6.61 -15.97
C PRO A 67 -12.62 5.95 -15.37
N GLY A 68 -13.11 6.49 -14.26
CA GLY A 68 -14.35 6.02 -13.67
C GLY A 68 -15.55 6.27 -14.58
N ILE A 69 -16.68 5.63 -14.28
CA ILE A 69 -17.97 5.77 -15.00
C ILE A 69 -18.39 7.24 -15.26
N PHE A 70 -17.97 8.19 -14.42
CA PHE A 70 -18.29 9.62 -14.57
C PHE A 70 -17.23 10.44 -15.32
N GLN A 71 -16.09 9.85 -15.66
CA GLN A 71 -15.00 10.49 -16.42
C GLN A 71 -14.76 9.83 -17.79
N ALA A 72 -15.38 8.68 -18.06
CA ALA A 72 -15.28 8.01 -19.35
C ALA A 72 -16.12 8.74 -20.43
N PRO A 73 -15.55 9.02 -21.62
CA PRO A 73 -16.31 9.54 -22.76
C PRO A 73 -17.49 8.63 -23.13
N PHE A 74 -18.55 9.17 -23.74
CA PHE A 74 -19.64 8.35 -24.29
C PHE A 74 -19.07 7.30 -25.27
N GLY A 75 -19.37 6.02 -25.01
CA GLY A 75 -18.85 4.89 -25.79
C GLY A 75 -17.51 4.32 -25.33
N TYR A 76 -16.92 4.86 -24.25
CA TYR A 76 -15.75 4.33 -23.57
C TYR A 76 -16.17 3.72 -22.22
N GLY A 77 -15.76 2.48 -21.97
CA GLY A 77 -16.05 1.75 -20.72
C GLY A 77 -17.06 0.62 -20.89
N VAL A 78 -16.72 -0.55 -20.37
CA VAL A 78 -17.66 -1.68 -20.20
C VAL A 78 -18.42 -1.43 -18.90
N PHE A 79 -19.76 -1.42 -18.94
CA PHE A 79 -20.59 -1.40 -17.73
C PHE A 79 -20.10 -2.55 -16.81
N ALA A 80 -19.54 -2.20 -15.64
CA ALA A 80 -18.99 -3.10 -14.59
C ALA A 80 -17.47 -3.34 -14.52
N GLU A 81 -16.61 -2.60 -15.21
CA GLU A 81 -15.16 -2.66 -14.94
C GLU A 81 -14.77 -1.82 -13.71
N ALA A 82 -14.06 -2.45 -12.76
CA ALA A 82 -13.54 -1.77 -11.57
C ALA A 82 -12.44 -0.77 -11.96
N ALA A 83 -12.38 0.38 -11.30
CA ALA A 83 -11.27 1.32 -11.46
C ALA A 83 -9.96 0.61 -11.10
N GLU A 84 -9.05 0.50 -12.07
CA GLU A 84 -7.74 -0.11 -11.92
C GLU A 84 -6.72 0.98 -11.69
N VAL A 85 -5.93 0.84 -10.62
CA VAL A 85 -4.80 1.73 -10.35
C VAL A 85 -3.56 1.16 -11.02
N ILE A 86 -2.94 1.97 -11.87
CA ILE A 86 -1.74 1.65 -12.62
C ILE A 86 -0.60 2.50 -12.06
N VAL A 87 0.54 1.86 -11.86
CA VAL A 87 1.74 2.43 -11.25
C VAL A 87 2.88 2.35 -12.26
N THR A 88 3.58 3.46 -12.51
CA THR A 88 4.80 3.48 -13.32
C THR A 88 6.01 3.71 -12.41
N LEU A 89 6.83 2.68 -12.23
CA LEU A 89 8.02 2.74 -11.38
C LEU A 89 9.09 3.67 -11.96
N ASP A 90 10.06 4.05 -11.13
CA ASP A 90 11.19 4.91 -11.56
C ASP A 90 12.06 4.28 -12.66
N ASP A 91 12.05 2.95 -12.80
CA ASP A 91 12.75 2.22 -13.87
C ASP A 91 11.96 2.19 -15.20
N GLY A 92 10.78 2.80 -15.24
CA GLY A 92 9.89 2.83 -16.40
C GLY A 92 8.93 1.63 -16.49
N THR A 93 8.99 0.68 -15.55
CA THR A 93 8.07 -0.47 -15.53
C THR A 93 6.66 -0.03 -15.13
N THR A 94 5.66 -0.37 -15.95
CA THR A 94 4.25 -0.11 -15.65
C THR A 94 3.56 -1.38 -15.14
N LEU A 95 2.89 -1.29 -14.01
CA LEU A 95 2.27 -2.42 -13.31
C LEU A 95 0.86 -2.06 -12.84
N SER A 96 -0.04 -3.04 -12.85
CA SER A 96 -1.30 -2.96 -12.11
C SER A 96 -1.04 -3.10 -10.62
N LEU A 97 -1.75 -2.34 -9.78
CA LEU A 97 -1.63 -2.41 -8.32
C LEU A 97 -2.27 -3.68 -7.74
N LEU A 98 -3.26 -4.27 -8.43
CA LEU A 98 -4.08 -5.35 -7.89
C LEU A 98 -3.26 -6.61 -7.50
N PRO A 99 -2.30 -7.09 -8.31
CA PRO A 99 -1.42 -8.20 -7.91
C PRO A 99 -0.68 -7.92 -6.60
N ALA A 100 -0.08 -6.74 -6.44
CA ALA A 100 0.65 -6.37 -5.23
C ALA A 100 -0.26 -6.37 -3.99
N VAL A 101 -1.49 -5.87 -4.12
CA VAL A 101 -2.51 -5.91 -3.04
C VAL A 101 -2.81 -7.36 -2.64
N ARG A 102 -2.95 -8.27 -3.60
CA ARG A 102 -3.21 -9.69 -3.32
C ARG A 102 -2.02 -10.33 -2.60
N THR A 103 -0.78 -10.05 -3.02
CA THR A 103 0.43 -10.57 -2.37
C THR A 103 0.52 -10.12 -0.92
N VAL A 104 0.31 -8.82 -0.66
CA VAL A 104 0.37 -8.27 0.70
C VAL A 104 -0.71 -8.85 1.59
N LEU A 105 -1.96 -8.96 1.09
CA LEU A 105 -3.05 -9.58 1.85
C LEU A 105 -2.79 -11.07 2.14
N ALA A 106 -2.21 -11.81 1.19
CA ALA A 106 -1.83 -13.20 1.41
C ALA A 106 -0.73 -13.31 2.48
N THR A 107 0.26 -12.42 2.45
CA THR A 107 1.34 -12.36 3.46
C THR A 107 0.78 -12.04 4.86
N TRP A 108 -0.15 -11.08 4.95
CA TRP A 108 -0.81 -10.77 6.21
C TRP A 108 -1.60 -11.96 6.74
N ARG A 109 -2.32 -12.67 5.87
CA ARG A 109 -3.04 -13.89 6.26
C ARG A 109 -2.10 -14.97 6.77
N SER A 110 -0.92 -15.16 6.18
CA SER A 110 0.04 -16.15 6.70
C SER A 110 0.66 -15.74 8.03
N MET A 111 0.85 -14.44 8.27
CA MET A 111 1.38 -13.94 9.56
C MET A 111 0.34 -14.00 10.68
N LEU A 112 -0.94 -13.81 10.34
CA LEU A 112 -2.06 -13.81 11.28
C LEU A 112 -2.73 -15.18 11.42
N SER A 113 -2.47 -16.11 10.50
CA SER A 113 -2.94 -17.49 10.68
C SER A 113 -2.27 -18.02 11.93
N PRO A 114 -3.02 -18.56 12.90
CA PRO A 114 -2.41 -19.11 14.08
C PRO A 114 -1.38 -20.13 13.62
N VAL A 115 -0.19 -20.08 14.21
CA VAL A 115 0.56 -21.31 14.46
C VAL A 115 -0.50 -22.29 14.98
N ALA A 116 -0.89 -23.22 14.12
CA ALA A 116 -1.85 -24.23 14.48
C ALA A 116 -1.28 -24.90 15.73
N LEU A 117 -2.02 -24.74 16.83
CA LEU A 117 -1.94 -25.52 18.07
C LEU A 117 -1.00 -26.72 17.92
N ARG A 118 0.23 -26.57 18.40
CA ARG A 118 1.12 -27.68 18.76
C ARG A 118 1.82 -27.31 20.05
#